data_AF-A0A6I4P478-F1
#
_entry.id   AF-A0A6I4P478-F1
#
_cell.length_a   1.000
_cell.length_b   1.000
_cell.length_c   1.000
_cell.angle_alpha   90.00
_cell.angle_beta   90.00
_cell.angle_gamma   90.00
#
_symmetry.space_group_name_H-M   'P 1'
#
loop_
_entity.id
_entity.type
_entity.pdbx_description
1 polymer ?
#
loop_
_entity_poly.entity_id
_entity_poly.type
_entity_poly.pdbx_seq_one_letter_code
_entity_poly.pdbx_strand_id
1 'polypeptide(L)'
;PAPAAEPAPAPAPAAAEEGGGAVLVGHGTSGLPESRRRRRHPEASVAHDRFAPAVPDAPEPAVAPAAASDALAAAVAQAVPARTTQGSAGYPVLAKPPIRKLAKDLGVELARVSPTGERGEVTREDVIREANQASVFRNITTPDVPSGREERIPVKGVRKAIAQAMVSSAYSAPHVSVFVDVDATRTMEYVKRLKASPDYATVKVSPLLVMAKAIIWAVRRNPSVNAQWTDSEIIVKHYVNLGVAAATPRGLIVPNVKDAQSMSMVELATALEQLTLTAREGRTQPAEMQHGTITVTNIGVFGMDTGTPILNPGEVAIVALGTIKQKPWVVDGEVRPRFVTTVGASFDHRVVDGDVASRFLADVASIIEEPALLLE
;
A
#
# COMPACT_ATOMS: atom_id res chain seq x y z
N PRO A 1 68.31 -39.21 -17.29
CA PRO A 1 67.03 -38.49 -17.51
C PRO A 1 67.29 -36.99 -17.73
N ALA A 2 66.95 -36.49 -18.91
CA ALA A 2 67.02 -35.07 -19.28
C ALA A 2 65.67 -34.66 -19.94
N PRO A 3 65.20 -33.42 -19.77
CA PRO A 3 63.89 -33.00 -20.26
C PRO A 3 63.91 -32.56 -21.74
N ALA A 4 62.78 -32.79 -22.42
CA ALA A 4 62.38 -32.10 -23.65
C ALA A 4 61.22 -31.16 -23.29
N ALA A 5 61.24 -29.85 -23.58
CA ALA A 5 61.36 -29.13 -24.86
C ALA A 5 59.97 -28.90 -25.52
N GLU A 6 59.61 -27.63 -25.69
CA GLU A 6 58.34 -27.15 -26.26
C GLU A 6 58.35 -27.11 -27.80
N PRO A 7 57.17 -27.16 -28.46
CA PRO A 7 57.00 -26.78 -29.86
C PRO A 7 56.41 -25.36 -30.04
N ALA A 8 56.68 -24.75 -31.20
CA ALA A 8 56.31 -23.36 -31.56
C ALA A 8 54.99 -23.27 -32.40
N PRO A 9 54.44 -22.06 -32.70
CA PRO A 9 53.01 -21.90 -33.02
C PRO A 9 52.62 -21.54 -34.49
N ALA A 10 51.29 -21.57 -34.73
CA ALA A 10 50.52 -20.94 -35.83
C ALA A 10 50.62 -21.57 -37.25
N PRO A 11 49.54 -21.55 -38.09
CA PRO A 11 48.93 -20.32 -38.63
C PRO A 11 47.37 -20.29 -38.66
N ALA A 12 46.81 -19.21 -39.26
CA ALA A 12 45.40 -18.95 -39.59
C ALA A 12 45.30 -18.44 -41.07
N PRO A 13 44.17 -17.98 -41.66
CA PRO A 13 42.78 -17.84 -41.15
C PRO A 13 41.65 -18.30 -42.13
N ALA A 14 40.39 -18.13 -41.71
CA ALA A 14 39.20 -17.97 -42.58
C ALA A 14 38.11 -17.16 -41.82
N ALA A 15 37.09 -16.61 -42.50
CA ALA A 15 36.17 -15.61 -41.94
C ALA A 15 34.69 -15.77 -42.38
N ALA A 16 33.84 -14.85 -41.90
CA ALA A 16 32.37 -14.77 -42.02
C ALA A 16 31.59 -15.71 -41.05
N GLU A 17 30.46 -15.31 -40.44
CA GLU A 17 29.74 -14.02 -40.51
C GLU A 17 29.00 -13.74 -39.18
N GLU A 18 29.05 -12.50 -38.65
CA GLU A 18 28.29 -12.10 -37.44
C GLU A 18 27.02 -11.31 -37.80
N GLY A 19 25.85 -11.91 -37.53
CA GLY A 19 24.56 -11.24 -37.62
C GLY A 19 24.21 -10.43 -36.37
N GLY A 20 24.82 -9.25 -36.20
CA GLY A 20 24.52 -8.34 -35.08
C GLY A 20 23.38 -7.36 -35.38
N GLY A 21 22.68 -6.88 -34.33
CA GLY A 21 21.91 -5.63 -34.42
C GLY A 21 20.62 -5.51 -33.59
N ALA A 22 20.73 -5.00 -32.36
CA ALA A 22 19.79 -4.02 -31.78
C ALA A 22 20.28 -3.52 -30.40
N VAL A 23 20.97 -2.38 -30.35
CA VAL A 23 21.23 -1.63 -29.10
C VAL A 23 20.86 -0.16 -29.32
N LEU A 24 19.99 0.38 -28.45
CA LEU A 24 19.32 1.66 -28.68
C LEU A 24 19.25 2.54 -27.41
N VAL A 25 20.39 3.12 -27.03
CA VAL A 25 20.45 4.44 -26.36
C VAL A 25 21.68 5.17 -26.91
N GLY A 26 21.52 6.39 -27.40
CA GLY A 26 22.58 7.14 -28.06
C GLY A 26 23.32 8.12 -27.14
N HIS A 27 24.64 8.03 -27.09
CA HIS A 27 25.52 9.17 -26.87
C HIS A 27 26.63 9.14 -27.94
N GLY A 28 26.77 10.24 -28.69
CA GLY A 28 27.71 10.32 -29.80
C GLY A 28 29.15 10.57 -29.34
N THR A 29 30.11 9.94 -30.03
CA THR A 29 31.54 10.23 -29.91
C THR A 29 32.04 11.04 -31.11
N SER A 30 33.08 11.85 -30.90
CA SER A 30 33.57 12.85 -31.84
C SER A 30 34.79 12.38 -32.64
N GLY A 31 34.86 12.77 -33.92
CA GLY A 31 36.02 12.52 -34.78
C GLY A 31 35.85 13.09 -36.18
N LEU A 32 36.66 14.10 -36.53
CA LEU A 32 36.83 14.62 -37.90
C LEU A 32 38.17 14.10 -38.48
N PRO A 33 38.35 14.15 -39.81
CA PRO A 33 39.23 15.19 -40.33
C PRO A 33 38.80 15.88 -41.64
N GLU A 34 39.54 16.95 -41.92
CA GLU A 34 39.54 17.91 -43.04
C GLU A 34 39.92 17.33 -44.44
N SER A 35 39.84 18.03 -45.58
CA SER A 35 39.04 19.19 -46.06
C SER A 35 39.29 19.41 -47.57
N ARG A 36 38.49 20.25 -48.26
CA ARG A 36 38.89 21.00 -49.48
C ARG A 36 38.03 22.26 -49.66
N ARG A 37 38.55 23.30 -50.37
CA ARG A 37 38.22 24.71 -50.06
C ARG A 37 38.16 25.65 -51.28
N ARG A 38 37.05 26.41 -51.44
CA ARG A 38 36.89 27.72 -52.18
C ARG A 38 35.38 28.11 -52.20
N ARG A 39 34.91 29.37 -52.14
CA ARG A 39 35.56 30.70 -51.88
C ARG A 39 34.49 31.82 -51.65
N ARG A 40 34.57 32.60 -50.54
CA ARG A 40 34.01 33.98 -50.31
C ARG A 40 32.47 34.22 -50.49
N HIS A 41 31.78 35.20 -49.88
CA HIS A 41 31.82 36.03 -48.64
C HIS A 41 30.86 37.22 -48.84
N PRO A 42 30.48 38.01 -47.80
CA PRO A 42 30.62 37.82 -46.34
C PRO A 42 29.24 37.45 -45.73
N GLU A 43 28.58 37.94 -44.65
CA GLU A 43 28.75 38.90 -43.52
C GLU A 43 28.15 38.24 -42.23
N ALA A 44 28.67 38.44 -41.01
CA ALA A 44 28.43 39.49 -40.00
C ALA A 44 26.98 39.52 -39.40
N SER A 45 26.76 39.52 -38.07
CA SER A 45 27.70 39.48 -36.92
C SER A 45 27.09 38.81 -35.65
N VAL A 46 27.93 38.67 -34.61
CA VAL A 46 27.68 38.22 -33.22
C VAL A 46 26.42 38.79 -32.53
N ALA A 47 25.89 38.29 -31.40
CA ALA A 47 25.90 37.07 -30.59
C ALA A 47 25.43 37.47 -29.16
N HIS A 48 24.82 36.54 -28.40
CA HIS A 48 24.46 36.60 -26.96
C HIS A 48 24.49 37.94 -26.18
N ASP A 49 23.36 38.33 -25.58
CA ASP A 49 23.21 38.31 -24.09
C ASP A 49 21.72 38.42 -23.65
N ARG A 50 21.44 38.06 -22.37
CA ARG A 50 20.26 38.40 -21.53
C ARG A 50 18.84 38.02 -22.00
N PHE A 51 18.22 37.12 -21.23
CA PHE A 51 16.76 37.12 -21.02
C PHE A 51 16.44 37.10 -19.51
N ALA A 52 15.78 38.16 -19.04
CA ALA A 52 15.10 38.22 -17.74
C ALA A 52 13.84 39.08 -17.93
N PRO A 53 12.63 38.58 -17.60
CA PRO A 53 11.39 39.29 -17.86
C PRO A 53 11.10 40.36 -16.79
N ALA A 54 10.60 41.51 -17.23
CA ALA A 54 10.03 42.56 -16.38
C ALA A 54 8.53 42.73 -16.67
N VAL A 55 7.76 43.20 -15.69
CA VAL A 55 6.30 43.29 -15.73
C VAL A 55 5.83 44.68 -16.21
N PRO A 56 4.81 44.77 -17.07
CA PRO A 56 4.04 45.99 -17.33
C PRO A 56 2.68 46.00 -16.60
N ASP A 57 2.22 47.18 -16.18
CA ASP A 57 0.95 47.41 -15.47
C ASP A 57 -0.31 47.41 -16.37
N ALA A 58 -1.49 47.38 -15.72
CA ALA A 58 -2.81 47.35 -16.36
C ALA A 58 -3.59 48.68 -16.24
N PRO A 59 -4.52 48.99 -17.17
CA PRO A 59 -5.46 50.10 -17.06
C PRO A 59 -6.80 49.72 -16.38
N GLU A 60 -7.47 50.73 -15.80
CA GLU A 60 -8.70 50.62 -15.01
C GLU A 60 -10.00 50.81 -15.86
N PRO A 61 -11.15 50.18 -15.52
CA PRO A 61 -12.34 50.14 -16.39
C PRO A 61 -13.39 51.25 -16.14
N ALA A 62 -14.30 51.43 -17.10
CA ALA A 62 -15.44 52.35 -17.01
C ALA A 62 -16.82 51.65 -17.04
N VAL A 63 -17.81 52.26 -16.38
CA VAL A 63 -19.24 51.86 -16.29
C VAL A 63 -20.11 52.77 -17.18
N ALA A 64 -21.37 52.49 -17.54
CA ALA A 64 -22.40 51.55 -17.08
C ALA A 64 -23.34 51.17 -18.28
N PRO A 65 -24.54 50.54 -18.15
CA PRO A 65 -25.26 50.03 -16.96
C PRO A 65 -25.78 48.58 -17.10
N ALA A 66 -26.51 48.09 -16.08
CA ALA A 66 -27.08 46.74 -16.03
C ALA A 66 -28.62 46.72 -16.17
N ALA A 67 -29.14 45.71 -16.88
CA ALA A 67 -30.52 45.22 -16.80
C ALA A 67 -30.59 43.76 -17.30
N ALA A 68 -31.61 43.01 -16.86
CA ALA A 68 -31.97 41.65 -17.33
C ALA A 68 -30.95 40.50 -17.10
N SER A 69 -30.85 40.01 -15.86
CA SER A 69 -30.30 38.65 -15.58
C SER A 69 -30.97 37.91 -14.40
N ASP A 70 -32.23 38.20 -14.06
CA ASP A 70 -32.98 37.50 -13.00
C ASP A 70 -33.87 36.34 -13.51
N ALA A 71 -33.82 36.02 -14.81
CA ALA A 71 -34.74 35.07 -15.46
C ALA A 71 -34.16 33.67 -15.72
N LEU A 72 -32.92 33.39 -15.31
CA LEU A 72 -32.17 32.17 -15.71
C LEU A 72 -31.67 31.29 -14.56
N ALA A 73 -32.00 31.63 -13.30
CA ALA A 73 -31.65 30.83 -12.12
C ALA A 73 -32.66 29.70 -11.79
N ALA A 74 -33.79 29.61 -12.51
CA ALA A 74 -34.93 28.75 -12.14
C ALA A 74 -35.11 27.47 -12.98
N ALA A 75 -34.20 27.19 -13.94
CA ALA A 75 -34.49 26.28 -15.06
C ALA A 75 -33.64 24.99 -15.17
N VAL A 76 -32.75 24.69 -14.21
CA VAL A 76 -31.87 23.49 -14.26
C VAL A 76 -32.01 22.59 -13.01
N ALA A 77 -33.18 22.64 -12.36
CA ALA A 77 -33.48 21.87 -11.15
C ALA A 77 -34.39 20.65 -11.45
N GLN A 78 -33.98 19.76 -12.36
CA GLN A 78 -34.70 18.49 -12.61
C GLN A 78 -33.82 17.42 -13.29
N ALA A 79 -34.26 16.16 -13.18
CA ALA A 79 -33.75 14.98 -13.90
C ALA A 79 -32.32 14.47 -13.58
N VAL A 80 -31.99 14.29 -12.30
CA VAL A 80 -31.19 13.12 -11.89
C VAL A 80 -32.16 12.05 -11.38
N PRO A 81 -32.17 10.81 -11.90
CA PRO A 81 -33.03 9.76 -11.38
C PRO A 81 -32.53 9.35 -9.99
N ALA A 82 -33.23 9.80 -8.95
CA ALA A 82 -33.03 9.28 -7.61
C ALA A 82 -33.24 7.75 -7.64
N ARG A 83 -32.17 6.98 -7.38
CA ARG A 83 -32.32 5.55 -7.11
C ARG A 83 -33.17 5.42 -5.85
N THR A 84 -34.44 5.09 -6.04
CA THR A 84 -35.37 4.76 -4.95
C THR A 84 -34.73 3.66 -4.12
N THR A 85 -34.29 4.02 -2.92
CA THR A 85 -33.98 3.04 -1.89
C THR A 85 -35.27 2.27 -1.64
N GLN A 86 -35.35 1.03 -2.11
CA GLN A 86 -36.41 0.11 -1.73
C GLN A 86 -36.22 -0.25 -0.25
N GLY A 87 -36.67 0.65 0.63
CA GLY A 87 -37.06 0.27 1.96
C GLY A 87 -38.14 -0.80 1.82
N SER A 88 -37.84 -2.03 2.27
CA SER A 88 -38.76 -3.16 2.20
C SER A 88 -39.93 -2.92 3.15
N ALA A 89 -40.93 -2.18 2.67
CA ALA A 89 -42.13 -1.86 3.42
C ALA A 89 -42.94 -3.14 3.67
N GLY A 90 -43.13 -3.49 4.96
CA GLY A 90 -44.11 -4.47 5.40
C GLY A 90 -43.57 -5.75 6.04
N TYR A 91 -42.31 -6.14 5.80
CA TYR A 91 -41.77 -7.37 6.40
C TYR A 91 -41.18 -7.13 7.81
N PRO A 92 -41.62 -7.87 8.85
CA PRO A 92 -41.11 -7.70 10.20
C PRO A 92 -39.67 -8.20 10.29
N VAL A 93 -38.74 -7.35 10.71
CA VAL A 93 -37.31 -7.70 10.79
C VAL A 93 -37.11 -8.91 11.70
N LEU A 94 -36.65 -10.02 11.13
CA LEU A 94 -36.42 -11.29 11.80
C LEU A 94 -35.13 -11.22 12.64
N ALA A 95 -35.26 -10.91 13.93
CA ALA A 95 -34.14 -10.86 14.87
C ALA A 95 -34.52 -11.49 16.22
N LYS A 96 -33.67 -12.40 16.72
CA LYS A 96 -33.82 -13.07 18.02
C LYS A 96 -33.62 -12.06 19.18
N PRO A 97 -34.25 -12.21 20.35
CA PRO A 97 -34.19 -11.20 21.42
C PRO A 97 -32.78 -10.75 21.85
N PRO A 98 -31.75 -11.63 21.95
CA PRO A 98 -30.39 -11.20 22.24
C PRO A 98 -29.78 -10.29 21.16
N ILE A 99 -30.18 -10.47 19.90
CA ILE A 99 -29.71 -9.65 18.78
C ILE A 99 -30.39 -8.27 18.81
N ARG A 100 -31.67 -8.21 19.20
CA ARG A 100 -32.37 -6.93 19.44
C ARG A 100 -31.77 -6.15 20.61
N LYS A 101 -31.37 -6.84 21.68
CA LYS A 101 -30.62 -6.22 22.78
C LYS A 101 -29.28 -5.69 22.28
N LEU A 102 -28.47 -6.53 21.61
CA LEU A 102 -27.16 -6.14 21.08
C LEU A 102 -27.24 -4.93 20.13
N ALA A 103 -28.24 -4.89 19.24
CA ALA A 103 -28.44 -3.77 18.33
C ALA A 103 -28.79 -2.48 19.09
N LYS A 104 -29.64 -2.56 20.12
CA LYS A 104 -29.92 -1.42 21.01
C LYS A 104 -28.67 -0.97 21.79
N ASP A 105 -27.93 -1.92 22.34
CA ASP A 105 -26.71 -1.67 23.12
C ASP A 105 -25.58 -1.03 22.27
N LEU A 106 -25.58 -1.28 20.94
CA LEU A 106 -24.63 -0.73 19.96
C LEU A 106 -25.18 0.44 19.12
N GLY A 107 -26.40 0.93 19.38
CA GLY A 107 -27.02 2.02 18.61
C GLY A 107 -27.37 1.69 17.15
N VAL A 108 -27.45 0.40 16.80
CA VAL A 108 -27.70 -0.10 15.45
C VAL A 108 -29.21 -0.23 15.17
N GLU A 109 -29.65 0.35 14.05
CA GLU A 109 -31.03 0.23 13.59
C GLU A 109 -31.21 -1.04 12.73
N LEU A 110 -31.86 -2.05 13.29
CA LEU A 110 -32.06 -3.36 12.65
C LEU A 110 -32.72 -3.32 11.26
N ALA A 111 -33.48 -2.28 10.93
CA ALA A 111 -34.11 -2.12 9.61
C ALA A 111 -33.11 -1.72 8.50
N ARG A 112 -31.89 -1.29 8.86
CA ARG A 112 -30.80 -0.95 7.94
C ARG A 112 -29.78 -2.09 7.79
N VAL A 113 -29.75 -3.01 8.74
CA VAL A 113 -28.84 -4.16 8.76
C VAL A 113 -29.21 -5.16 7.67
N SER A 114 -28.27 -5.47 6.77
CA SER A 114 -28.46 -6.53 5.77
C SER A 114 -28.31 -7.93 6.40
N PRO A 115 -29.37 -8.75 6.52
CA PRO A 115 -29.31 -10.05 7.19
C PRO A 115 -28.50 -11.08 6.41
N THR A 116 -27.80 -11.97 7.11
CA THR A 116 -27.07 -13.11 6.50
C THR A 116 -27.43 -14.48 7.07
N GLY A 117 -28.36 -14.56 8.03
CA GLY A 117 -28.84 -15.83 8.56
C GLY A 117 -29.67 -16.63 7.55
N GLU A 118 -29.65 -17.95 7.67
CA GLU A 118 -30.21 -18.95 6.73
C GLU A 118 -31.69 -18.73 6.34
N ARG A 119 -32.45 -18.01 7.18
CA ARG A 119 -33.88 -17.73 7.00
C ARG A 119 -34.17 -16.25 6.74
N GLY A 120 -33.18 -15.48 6.28
CA GLY A 120 -33.26 -14.01 6.18
C GLY A 120 -33.26 -13.31 7.54
N GLU A 121 -32.76 -13.98 8.59
CA GLU A 121 -32.68 -13.44 9.94
C GLU A 121 -31.39 -12.64 10.17
N VAL A 122 -31.50 -11.55 10.92
CA VAL A 122 -30.37 -10.72 11.33
C VAL A 122 -29.59 -11.44 12.43
N THR A 123 -28.32 -11.72 12.16
CA THR A 123 -27.40 -12.41 13.08
C THR A 123 -26.73 -11.44 14.06
N ARG A 124 -25.95 -11.98 15.01
CA ARG A 124 -25.07 -11.15 15.87
C ARG A 124 -24.00 -10.46 15.02
N GLU A 125 -23.49 -11.20 14.05
CA GLU A 125 -22.38 -10.84 13.17
C GLU A 125 -22.80 -9.72 12.21
N ASP A 126 -24.05 -9.71 11.77
CA ASP A 126 -24.65 -8.61 11.00
C ASP A 126 -24.73 -7.32 11.80
N VAL A 127 -25.20 -7.38 13.05
CA VAL A 127 -25.28 -6.21 13.95
C VAL A 127 -23.88 -5.68 14.30
N ILE A 128 -22.93 -6.57 14.56
CA ILE A 128 -21.52 -6.18 14.82
C ILE A 128 -20.88 -5.58 13.56
N ARG A 129 -21.17 -6.11 12.36
CA ARG A 129 -20.71 -5.55 11.09
C ARG A 129 -21.25 -4.14 10.86
N GLU A 130 -22.55 -3.94 11.02
CA GLU A 130 -23.18 -2.61 10.91
C GLU A 130 -22.63 -1.65 11.98
N ALA A 131 -22.45 -2.10 13.23
CA ALA A 131 -21.87 -1.27 14.30
C ALA A 131 -20.43 -0.83 13.99
N ASN A 132 -19.60 -1.71 13.43
CA ASN A 132 -18.22 -1.36 13.04
C ASN A 132 -18.20 -0.43 11.82
N GLN A 133 -19.03 -0.67 10.80
CA GLN A 133 -19.13 0.24 9.64
C GLN A 133 -19.68 1.61 10.07
N ALA A 134 -20.71 1.64 10.92
CA ALA A 134 -21.19 2.88 11.53
C ALA A 134 -20.09 3.57 12.35
N SER A 135 -19.31 2.86 13.16
CA SER A 135 -18.21 3.45 13.94
C SER A 135 -17.06 4.02 13.09
N VAL A 136 -16.91 3.60 11.83
CA VAL A 136 -15.89 4.12 10.90
C VAL A 136 -16.44 5.26 10.03
N PHE A 137 -17.73 5.23 9.67
CA PHE A 137 -18.34 6.22 8.74
C PHE A 137 -19.29 7.23 9.40
N ARG A 138 -19.71 7.04 10.66
CA ARG A 138 -20.63 7.95 11.39
C ARG A 138 -19.94 8.82 12.43
N ASN A 139 -18.90 9.55 12.02
CA ASN A 139 -18.67 10.88 12.59
C ASN A 139 -19.45 11.95 11.77
N ILE A 140 -20.76 11.68 11.58
CA ILE A 140 -21.69 12.50 10.77
C ILE A 140 -22.15 13.77 11.47
N THR A 141 -21.88 13.90 12.77
CA THR A 141 -21.97 15.18 13.48
C THR A 141 -20.65 15.90 13.28
N THR A 142 -20.63 16.90 12.38
CA THR A 142 -19.50 17.83 12.30
C THR A 142 -19.31 18.48 13.68
N PRO A 143 -18.11 18.43 14.29
CA PRO A 143 -17.84 19.13 15.54
C PRO A 143 -18.08 20.64 15.38
N ASP A 144 -18.57 21.29 16.43
CA ASP A 144 -18.69 22.75 16.45
C ASP A 144 -17.35 23.42 16.16
N VAL A 145 -17.37 24.48 15.36
CA VAL A 145 -16.15 25.21 14.98
C VAL A 145 -15.51 25.81 16.25
N PRO A 146 -14.24 25.51 16.56
CA PRO A 146 -13.58 26.07 17.73
C PRO A 146 -13.59 27.61 17.71
N SER A 147 -13.86 28.23 18.86
CA SER A 147 -13.92 29.70 18.99
C SER A 147 -12.54 30.38 18.84
N GLY A 148 -11.45 29.63 18.91
CA GLY A 148 -10.09 30.10 18.67
C GLY A 148 -9.63 29.83 17.23
N ARG A 149 -8.96 30.81 16.61
CA ARG A 149 -8.38 30.68 15.25
C ARG A 149 -7.16 29.75 15.16
N GLU A 150 -6.52 29.44 16.29
CA GLU A 150 -5.33 28.60 16.36
C GLU A 150 -5.38 27.71 17.61
N GLU A 151 -4.93 26.46 17.47
CA GLU A 151 -4.54 25.59 18.60
C GLU A 151 -3.03 25.32 18.52
N ARG A 152 -2.32 25.37 19.66
CA ARG A 152 -0.86 25.25 19.71
C ARG A 152 -0.40 24.00 20.46
N ILE A 153 -0.42 22.87 19.76
CA ILE A 153 -0.05 21.54 20.29
C ILE A 153 1.49 21.40 20.35
N PRO A 154 2.12 21.24 21.53
CA PRO A 154 3.58 21.19 21.65
C PRO A 154 4.17 19.82 21.24
N VAL A 155 5.14 19.83 20.32
CA VAL A 155 5.83 18.62 19.85
C VAL A 155 6.86 18.14 20.87
N LYS A 156 6.45 17.22 21.75
CA LYS A 156 7.26 16.67 22.86
C LYS A 156 7.24 15.13 22.89
N GLY A 157 8.23 14.54 23.57
CA GLY A 157 8.30 13.10 23.84
C GLY A 157 8.20 12.22 22.60
N VAL A 158 7.38 11.16 22.68
CA VAL A 158 7.20 10.16 21.61
C VAL A 158 6.79 10.80 20.27
N ARG A 159 5.95 11.83 20.26
CA ARG A 159 5.56 12.53 19.01
C ARG A 159 6.78 13.16 18.31
N LYS A 160 7.73 13.72 19.08
CA LYS A 160 8.98 14.27 18.52
C LYS A 160 9.88 13.16 17.97
N ALA A 161 10.03 12.05 18.71
CA ALA A 161 10.83 10.92 18.28
C ALA A 161 10.30 10.28 16.97
N ILE A 162 8.98 10.05 16.85
CA ILE A 162 8.35 9.55 15.63
C ILE A 162 8.59 10.51 14.45
N ALA A 163 8.41 11.82 14.65
CA ALA A 163 8.65 12.80 13.58
C ALA A 163 10.11 12.78 13.10
N GLN A 164 11.08 12.70 14.02
CA GLN A 164 12.50 12.60 13.67
C GLN A 164 12.84 11.27 12.97
N ALA A 165 12.24 10.16 13.40
CA ALA A 165 12.37 8.84 12.78
C ALA A 165 11.85 8.81 11.34
N MET A 166 10.65 9.35 11.10
CA MET A 166 10.04 9.39 9.76
C MET A 166 10.77 10.32 8.80
N VAL A 167 11.26 11.48 9.26
CA VAL A 167 12.12 12.36 8.45
C VAL A 167 13.45 11.67 8.14
N SER A 168 14.09 11.03 9.13
CA SER A 168 15.35 10.29 8.89
C SER A 168 15.15 9.18 7.85
N SER A 169 14.08 8.40 7.96
CA SER A 169 13.74 7.35 6.98
C SER A 169 13.53 7.92 5.58
N ALA A 170 12.59 8.87 5.43
CA ALA A 170 12.18 9.40 4.12
C ALA A 170 13.28 10.14 3.34
N TYR A 171 14.28 10.71 4.04
CA TYR A 171 15.39 11.44 3.42
C TYR A 171 16.72 10.66 3.35
N SER A 172 16.85 9.49 4.01
CA SER A 172 18.05 8.65 3.92
C SER A 172 17.87 7.39 3.08
N ALA A 173 16.67 6.81 3.05
CA ALA A 173 16.33 5.69 2.17
C ALA A 173 15.62 6.20 0.91
N PRO A 174 16.18 6.00 -0.30
CA PRO A 174 15.47 6.27 -1.55
C PRO A 174 14.28 5.30 -1.68
N HIS A 175 13.09 5.78 -1.34
CA HIS A 175 11.87 4.97 -1.37
C HIS A 175 11.41 4.73 -2.82
N VAL A 176 11.27 3.47 -3.20
CA VAL A 176 10.50 3.05 -4.38
C VAL A 176 9.26 2.30 -3.93
N SER A 177 8.11 2.51 -4.58
CA SER A 177 6.86 1.81 -4.26
C SER A 177 6.28 1.12 -5.49
N VAL A 178 5.80 -0.11 -5.31
CA VAL A 178 5.11 -0.91 -6.32
C VAL A 178 3.78 -1.43 -5.79
N PHE A 179 2.85 -1.73 -6.71
CA PHE A 179 1.45 -2.05 -6.41
C PHE A 179 0.93 -3.17 -7.31
N VAL A 180 0.03 -4.00 -6.77
CA VAL A 180 -0.69 -5.04 -7.53
C VAL A 180 -2.12 -5.17 -7.00
N ASP A 181 -3.12 -5.27 -7.88
CA ASP A 181 -4.49 -5.69 -7.53
C ASP A 181 -4.57 -7.22 -7.61
N VAL A 182 -5.20 -7.87 -6.62
CA VAL A 182 -5.19 -9.33 -6.40
C VAL A 182 -6.60 -9.85 -6.11
N ASP A 183 -7.00 -10.99 -6.69
CA ASP A 183 -8.27 -11.68 -6.36
C ASP A 183 -8.18 -12.45 -5.02
N ALA A 184 -8.33 -11.72 -3.92
CA ALA A 184 -8.37 -12.27 -2.56
C ALA A 184 -9.64 -13.09 -2.24
N THR A 185 -10.46 -13.51 -3.22
CA THR A 185 -11.67 -14.32 -2.97
C THR A 185 -11.37 -15.63 -2.26
N ARG A 186 -10.33 -16.37 -2.70
CA ARG A 186 -9.92 -17.60 -2.00
C ARG A 186 -9.39 -17.31 -0.60
N THR A 187 -8.68 -16.20 -0.39
CA THR A 187 -8.28 -15.72 0.95
C THR A 187 -9.50 -15.45 1.85
N MET A 188 -10.56 -14.83 1.33
CA MET A 188 -11.79 -14.59 2.10
C MET A 188 -12.54 -15.89 2.45
N GLU A 189 -12.57 -16.86 1.54
CA GLU A 189 -13.12 -18.20 1.77
C GLU A 189 -12.27 -19.04 2.73
N TYR A 190 -10.94 -18.90 2.67
CA TYR A 190 -10.01 -19.56 3.59
C TYR A 190 -10.11 -18.97 5.00
N VAL A 191 -10.14 -17.64 5.14
CA VAL A 191 -10.42 -16.94 6.42
C VAL A 191 -11.79 -17.34 6.99
N LYS A 192 -12.81 -17.55 6.15
CA LYS A 192 -14.12 -18.08 6.59
C LYS A 192 -14.01 -19.51 7.11
N ARG A 193 -13.27 -20.39 6.43
CA ARG A 193 -13.03 -21.78 6.85
C ARG A 193 -12.24 -21.87 8.16
N LEU A 194 -11.14 -21.13 8.28
CA LEU A 194 -10.33 -21.06 9.51
C LEU A 194 -11.16 -20.62 10.73
N LYS A 195 -12.01 -19.59 10.57
CA LYS A 195 -12.93 -19.12 11.63
C LYS A 195 -13.97 -20.16 12.07
N ALA A 196 -14.21 -21.19 11.27
CA ALA A 196 -15.13 -22.28 11.59
C ALA A 196 -14.40 -23.52 12.15
N SER A 197 -13.05 -23.55 12.15
CA SER A 197 -12.30 -24.66 12.76
C SER A 197 -12.22 -24.51 14.28
N PRO A 198 -12.40 -25.60 15.05
CA PRO A 198 -12.16 -25.60 16.49
C PRO A 198 -10.75 -25.11 16.89
N ASP A 199 -9.73 -25.38 16.07
CA ASP A 199 -8.32 -25.03 16.35
C ASP A 199 -8.08 -23.52 16.46
N TYR A 200 -8.98 -22.71 15.87
CA TYR A 200 -8.91 -21.25 15.87
C TYR A 200 -10.02 -20.61 16.74
N ALA A 201 -10.80 -21.39 17.48
CA ALA A 201 -11.95 -20.89 18.25
C ALA A 201 -11.58 -19.89 19.35
N THR A 202 -10.31 -19.83 19.75
CA THR A 202 -9.76 -18.92 20.77
C THR A 202 -9.03 -17.70 20.20
N VAL A 203 -8.87 -17.58 18.88
CA VAL A 203 -8.00 -16.56 18.24
C VAL A 203 -8.65 -15.85 17.06
N LYS A 204 -8.37 -14.56 16.90
CA LYS A 204 -8.99 -13.71 15.88
C LYS A 204 -8.33 -13.83 14.50
N VAL A 205 -8.77 -14.82 13.74
CA VAL A 205 -8.43 -14.95 12.31
C VAL A 205 -8.92 -13.74 11.51
N SER A 206 -8.07 -13.21 10.63
CA SER A 206 -8.39 -12.14 9.68
C SER A 206 -7.51 -12.23 8.43
N PRO A 207 -7.80 -11.52 7.33
CA PRO A 207 -6.94 -11.51 6.14
C PRO A 207 -5.51 -11.01 6.41
N LEU A 208 -5.30 -10.23 7.48
CA LEU A 208 -3.97 -9.82 7.91
C LEU A 208 -3.10 -11.01 8.36
N LEU A 209 -3.69 -12.11 8.85
CA LEU A 209 -2.96 -13.34 9.17
C LEU A 209 -2.43 -14.03 7.91
N VAL A 210 -3.23 -14.06 6.84
CA VAL A 210 -2.83 -14.62 5.54
C VAL A 210 -1.75 -13.76 4.92
N MET A 211 -1.91 -12.43 4.92
CA MET A 211 -0.88 -11.47 4.50
C MET A 211 0.42 -11.62 5.31
N ALA A 212 0.34 -11.76 6.64
CA ALA A 212 1.51 -11.97 7.49
C ALA A 212 2.27 -13.25 7.10
N LYS A 213 1.57 -14.38 6.92
CA LYS A 213 2.21 -15.65 6.52
C LYS A 213 2.71 -15.61 5.07
N ALA A 214 2.03 -14.89 4.17
CA ALA A 214 2.49 -14.62 2.80
C ALA A 214 3.82 -13.85 2.78
N ILE A 215 3.94 -12.78 3.57
CA ILE A 215 5.18 -12.00 3.71
C ILE A 215 6.31 -12.90 4.24
N ILE A 216 6.05 -13.66 5.32
CA ILE A 216 7.03 -14.58 5.93
C ILE A 216 7.50 -15.64 4.92
N TRP A 217 6.60 -16.16 4.07
CA TRP A 217 6.94 -17.11 3.01
C TRP A 217 7.74 -16.46 1.87
N ALA A 218 7.32 -15.30 1.38
CA ALA A 218 7.99 -14.57 0.30
C ALA A 218 9.38 -14.05 0.70
N VAL A 219 9.60 -13.73 1.98
CA VAL A 219 10.94 -13.40 2.53
C VAL A 219 11.92 -14.57 2.40
N ARG A 220 11.49 -15.83 2.61
CA ARG A 220 12.37 -17.02 2.41
C ARG A 220 12.88 -17.13 0.97
N ARG A 221 12.13 -16.58 0.00
CA ARG A 221 12.42 -16.62 -1.45
C ARG A 221 13.20 -15.40 -1.95
N ASN A 222 13.00 -14.25 -1.30
CA ASN A 222 13.58 -12.95 -1.70
C ASN A 222 14.32 -12.30 -0.51
N PRO A 223 15.37 -12.93 0.05
CA PRO A 223 15.91 -12.58 1.38
C PRO A 223 16.45 -11.14 1.51
N SER A 224 16.83 -10.49 0.41
CA SER A 224 17.27 -9.10 0.37
C SER A 224 16.20 -8.08 0.80
N VAL A 225 14.90 -8.41 0.75
CA VAL A 225 13.83 -7.52 1.28
C VAL A 225 13.76 -7.53 2.81
N ASN A 226 14.42 -8.48 3.47
CA ASN A 226 14.49 -8.62 4.93
C ASN A 226 15.93 -8.36 5.40
N ALA A 227 16.48 -7.23 4.96
CA ALA A 227 17.84 -6.79 5.22
C ALA A 227 17.88 -5.39 5.87
N GLN A 228 19.08 -4.90 6.13
CA GLN A 228 19.34 -3.58 6.69
C GLN A 228 20.49 -2.93 5.93
N TRP A 229 20.29 -1.71 5.42
CA TRP A 229 21.38 -0.89 4.88
C TRP A 229 22.24 -0.30 6.02
N THR A 230 23.56 -0.27 5.81
CA THR A 230 24.52 0.51 6.59
C THR A 230 25.51 1.18 5.63
N ASP A 231 26.29 2.15 6.10
CA ASP A 231 27.25 2.87 5.24
C ASP A 231 28.45 2.02 4.78
N SER A 232 28.58 0.77 5.26
CA SER A 232 29.66 -0.16 4.92
C SER A 232 29.20 -1.52 4.37
N GLU A 233 28.00 -1.99 4.73
CA GLU A 233 27.50 -3.33 4.37
C GLU A 233 25.96 -3.43 4.33
N ILE A 234 25.44 -4.44 3.64
CA ILE A 234 24.02 -4.82 3.64
C ILE A 234 23.85 -6.05 4.54
N ILE A 235 23.22 -5.86 5.70
CA ILE A 235 23.05 -6.93 6.70
C ILE A 235 21.72 -7.65 6.46
N VAL A 236 21.74 -8.69 5.62
CA VAL A 236 20.60 -9.60 5.40
C VAL A 236 20.25 -10.34 6.70
N LYS A 237 18.97 -10.44 7.03
CA LYS A 237 18.49 -11.14 8.23
C LYS A 237 17.82 -12.46 7.83
N HIS A 238 18.27 -13.57 8.41
CA HIS A 238 17.69 -14.91 8.19
C HIS A 238 16.62 -15.29 9.24
N TYR A 239 16.14 -14.30 9.99
CA TYR A 239 14.99 -14.35 10.91
C TYR A 239 14.02 -13.21 10.57
N VAL A 240 12.73 -13.37 10.90
CA VAL A 240 11.67 -12.41 10.56
C VAL A 240 11.02 -11.88 11.84
N ASN A 241 11.40 -10.66 12.22
CA ASN A 241 10.69 -9.91 13.24
C ASN A 241 9.65 -9.04 12.55
N LEU A 242 8.45 -9.59 12.35
CA LEU A 242 7.39 -8.97 11.56
C LEU A 242 6.77 -7.78 12.31
N GLY A 243 7.12 -6.57 11.89
CA GLY A 243 6.50 -5.33 12.34
C GLY A 243 5.05 -5.24 11.93
N VAL A 244 4.18 -4.74 12.80
CA VAL A 244 2.77 -4.50 12.51
C VAL A 244 2.42 -3.07 12.91
N ALA A 245 2.15 -2.23 11.91
CA ALA A 245 1.84 -0.83 12.13
C ALA A 245 0.48 -0.67 12.83
N ALA A 246 0.50 -0.19 14.07
CA ALA A 246 -0.67 -0.05 14.93
C ALA A 246 -0.99 1.42 15.21
N ALA A 247 -2.22 1.83 14.89
CA ALA A 247 -2.74 3.14 15.28
C ALA A 247 -3.14 3.12 16.77
N THR A 248 -2.57 4.02 17.57
CA THR A 248 -2.78 4.11 19.02
C THR A 248 -3.09 5.54 19.47
N PRO A 249 -3.62 5.77 20.68
CA PRO A 249 -3.81 7.13 21.22
C PRO A 249 -2.53 7.97 21.32
N ARG A 250 -1.35 7.33 21.25
CA ARG A 250 -0.03 7.99 21.31
C ARG A 250 0.55 8.32 19.93
N GLY A 251 -0.12 7.90 18.85
CA GLY A 251 0.34 7.97 17.46
C GLY A 251 0.43 6.58 16.82
N LEU A 252 1.00 6.53 15.61
CA LEU A 252 1.39 5.27 14.97
C LEU A 252 2.63 4.69 15.68
N ILE A 253 2.61 3.41 16.00
CA ILE A 253 3.79 2.66 16.47
C ILE A 253 3.89 1.32 15.72
N VAL A 254 5.08 0.73 15.72
CA VAL A 254 5.36 -0.56 15.05
C VAL A 254 5.99 -1.55 16.05
N PRO A 255 5.21 -2.15 16.95
CA PRO A 255 5.62 -3.39 17.60
C PRO A 255 5.79 -4.51 16.56
N ASN A 256 6.61 -5.51 16.88
CA ASN A 256 6.88 -6.64 15.99
C ASN A 256 6.74 -7.99 16.68
N VAL A 257 6.26 -8.99 15.93
CA VAL A 257 6.24 -10.41 16.35
C VAL A 257 7.63 -10.99 16.13
N LYS A 258 8.27 -11.46 17.21
CA LYS A 258 9.60 -12.08 17.15
C LYS A 258 9.56 -13.46 16.49
N ASP A 259 10.57 -13.75 15.68
CA ASP A 259 10.79 -15.05 15.04
C ASP A 259 9.53 -15.67 14.39
N ALA A 260 8.78 -14.83 13.69
CA ALA A 260 7.50 -15.17 13.09
C ALA A 260 7.61 -16.29 12.02
N GLN A 261 8.82 -16.52 11.49
CA GLN A 261 9.12 -17.64 10.58
C GLN A 261 8.92 -19.02 11.23
N SER A 262 9.19 -19.15 12.54
CA SER A 262 9.04 -20.41 13.28
C SER A 262 7.62 -20.67 13.81
N MET A 263 6.72 -19.70 13.72
CA MET A 263 5.35 -19.84 14.25
C MET A 263 4.43 -20.61 13.30
N SER A 264 3.62 -21.52 13.86
CA SER A 264 2.41 -22.02 13.22
C SER A 264 1.40 -20.88 12.96
N MET A 265 0.40 -21.14 12.13
CA MET A 265 -0.62 -20.11 11.83
C MET A 265 -1.50 -19.78 13.05
N VAL A 266 -1.67 -20.68 14.02
CA VAL A 266 -2.39 -20.42 15.29
C VAL A 266 -1.55 -19.55 16.24
N GLU A 267 -0.26 -19.87 16.39
CA GLU A 267 0.66 -19.06 17.20
C GLU A 267 0.81 -17.65 16.64
N LEU A 268 0.96 -17.52 15.32
CA LEU A 268 1.03 -16.22 14.63
C LEU A 268 -0.28 -15.44 14.81
N ALA A 269 -1.45 -16.09 14.74
CA ALA A 269 -2.73 -15.44 15.03
C ALA A 269 -2.80 -14.92 16.47
N THR A 270 -2.35 -15.73 17.43
CA THR A 270 -2.27 -15.38 18.85
C THR A 270 -1.36 -14.17 19.07
N ALA A 271 -0.14 -14.20 18.51
CA ALA A 271 0.84 -13.13 18.65
C ALA A 271 0.36 -11.81 18.03
N LEU A 272 -0.24 -11.85 16.84
CA LEU A 272 -0.83 -10.68 16.18
C LEU A 272 -1.99 -10.08 16.99
N GLU A 273 -2.82 -10.91 17.62
CA GLU A 273 -3.91 -10.45 18.49
C GLU A 273 -3.40 -9.78 19.77
N GLN A 274 -2.47 -10.43 20.50
CA GLN A 274 -1.89 -9.86 21.73
C GLN A 274 -1.16 -8.54 21.46
N LEU A 275 -0.34 -8.49 20.39
CA LEU A 275 0.31 -7.27 19.92
C LEU A 275 -0.71 -6.16 19.64
N THR A 276 -1.82 -6.49 18.96
CA THR A 276 -2.88 -5.53 18.62
C THR A 276 -3.59 -4.99 19.87
N LEU A 277 -3.83 -5.84 20.87
CA LEU A 277 -4.45 -5.44 22.14
C LEU A 277 -3.52 -4.50 22.93
N THR A 278 -2.28 -4.94 23.20
CA THR A 278 -1.26 -4.18 23.92
C THR A 278 -1.00 -2.80 23.30
N ALA A 279 -0.97 -2.72 21.96
CA ALA A 279 -0.83 -1.45 21.24
C ALA A 279 -2.05 -0.53 21.40
N ARG A 280 -3.27 -1.05 21.26
CA ARG A 280 -4.51 -0.26 21.42
C ARG A 280 -4.65 0.34 22.82
N GLU A 281 -4.23 -0.40 23.84
CA GLU A 281 -4.17 0.06 25.23
C GLU A 281 -3.02 1.03 25.51
N GLY A 282 -2.11 1.26 24.55
CA GLY A 282 -0.93 2.11 24.70
C GLY A 282 0.16 1.53 25.61
N ARG A 283 0.09 0.22 25.90
CA ARG A 283 0.94 -0.53 26.84
C ARG A 283 2.20 -1.14 26.21
N THR A 284 2.40 -0.99 24.90
CA THR A 284 3.58 -1.49 24.17
C THR A 284 4.89 -1.01 24.79
N GLN A 285 5.80 -1.96 25.03
CA GLN A 285 7.11 -1.76 25.63
C GLN A 285 8.17 -1.41 24.57
N PRO A 286 9.22 -0.66 24.92
CA PRO A 286 10.30 -0.33 23.97
C PRO A 286 10.98 -1.55 23.33
N ALA A 287 11.04 -2.69 24.03
CA ALA A 287 11.63 -3.93 23.51
C ALA A 287 10.80 -4.54 22.36
N GLU A 288 9.47 -4.41 22.40
CA GLU A 288 8.55 -4.94 21.39
C GLU A 288 8.64 -4.18 20.06
N MET A 289 9.11 -2.92 20.08
CA MET A 289 9.28 -2.07 18.89
C MET A 289 10.71 -2.11 18.31
N GLN A 290 11.68 -2.65 19.05
CA GLN A 290 13.07 -2.74 18.59
C GLN A 290 13.28 -3.95 17.66
N HIS A 291 14.28 -3.85 16.78
CA HIS A 291 14.73 -4.93 15.88
C HIS A 291 13.61 -5.55 15.02
N GLY A 292 12.67 -4.76 14.51
CA GLY A 292 11.87 -5.18 13.35
C GLY A 292 12.79 -5.42 12.13
N THR A 293 12.36 -6.27 11.20
CA THR A 293 13.13 -6.58 9.97
C THR A 293 12.34 -6.34 8.69
N ILE A 294 11.01 -6.43 8.77
CA ILE A 294 10.06 -6.09 7.72
C ILE A 294 8.72 -5.76 8.38
N THR A 295 8.00 -4.75 7.88
CA THR A 295 6.73 -4.29 8.45
C THR A 295 5.55 -4.57 7.52
N VAL A 296 4.39 -4.93 8.10
CA VAL A 296 3.08 -4.85 7.45
C VAL A 296 2.24 -3.73 8.06
N THR A 297 1.57 -2.96 7.20
CA THR A 297 0.56 -1.97 7.58
C THR A 297 -0.78 -2.30 6.95
N ASN A 298 -1.87 -2.18 7.71
CA ASN A 298 -3.22 -2.46 7.22
C ASN A 298 -4.03 -1.16 7.22
N ILE A 299 -4.04 -0.50 6.07
CA ILE A 299 -4.85 0.71 5.82
C ILE A 299 -6.25 0.36 5.31
N GLY A 300 -6.47 -0.89 4.90
CA GLY A 300 -7.75 -1.40 4.43
C GLY A 300 -8.89 -1.32 5.45
N VAL A 301 -8.57 -1.30 6.75
CA VAL A 301 -9.57 -1.07 7.83
C VAL A 301 -10.15 0.34 7.83
N PHE A 302 -9.52 1.30 7.13
CA PHE A 302 -10.00 2.68 6.95
C PHE A 302 -10.65 2.92 5.58
N GLY A 303 -10.85 1.88 4.76
CA GLY A 303 -11.48 1.99 3.44
C GLY A 303 -10.54 2.35 2.29
N MET A 304 -9.23 2.47 2.53
CA MET A 304 -8.22 2.84 1.53
C MET A 304 -7.84 1.64 0.65
N ASP A 305 -7.84 1.81 -0.67
CA ASP A 305 -7.37 0.76 -1.60
C ASP A 305 -5.86 0.51 -1.47
N THR A 306 -5.01 1.55 -1.45
CA THR A 306 -3.56 1.41 -1.23
C THR A 306 -2.93 2.73 -0.78
N GLY A 307 -1.60 2.76 -0.61
CA GLY A 307 -0.81 3.95 -0.33
C GLY A 307 0.69 3.66 -0.33
N THR A 308 1.52 4.70 -0.28
CA THR A 308 3.00 4.63 -0.20
C THR A 308 3.46 4.68 1.27
N PRO A 309 3.61 3.56 1.98
CA PRO A 309 4.15 3.56 3.34
C PRO A 309 5.60 4.08 3.38
N ILE A 310 5.94 4.82 4.43
CA ILE A 310 7.32 5.18 4.78
C ILE A 310 7.93 4.02 5.57
N LEU A 311 9.18 3.65 5.26
CA LEU A 311 9.93 2.60 5.92
C LEU A 311 10.11 2.87 7.43
N ASN A 312 10.00 1.83 8.24
CA ASN A 312 10.42 1.89 9.64
C ASN A 312 11.96 1.97 9.69
N PRO A 313 12.60 2.86 10.48
CA PRO A 313 14.04 3.06 10.40
C PRO A 313 14.86 1.79 10.66
N GLY A 314 15.71 1.43 9.69
CA GLY A 314 16.54 0.22 9.72
C GLY A 314 15.95 -0.98 8.97
N GLU A 315 14.70 -0.92 8.55
CA GLU A 315 14.06 -1.90 7.66
C GLU A 315 14.13 -1.44 6.20
N VAL A 316 14.27 -2.36 5.25
CA VAL A 316 14.36 -2.06 3.81
C VAL A 316 13.08 -2.36 3.02
N ALA A 317 12.03 -2.89 3.68
CA ALA A 317 10.74 -3.18 3.07
C ALA A 317 9.57 -2.93 4.04
N ILE A 318 8.46 -2.40 3.52
CA ILE A 318 7.18 -2.29 4.24
C ILE A 318 6.00 -2.52 3.29
N VAL A 319 5.07 -3.40 3.68
CA VAL A 319 3.95 -3.88 2.85
C VAL A 319 2.62 -3.30 3.34
N ALA A 320 1.83 -2.73 2.44
CA ALA A 320 0.51 -2.17 2.70
C ALA A 320 -0.61 -3.10 2.21
N LEU A 321 -1.43 -3.58 3.15
CA LEU A 321 -2.70 -4.27 2.87
C LEU A 321 -3.83 -3.23 2.71
N GLY A 322 -4.37 -3.18 1.50
CA GLY A 322 -5.55 -2.41 1.13
C GLY A 322 -6.88 -2.97 1.64
N THR A 323 -7.97 -2.26 1.31
CA THR A 323 -9.34 -2.73 1.57
C THR A 323 -9.69 -3.89 0.64
N ILE A 324 -10.01 -5.05 1.23
CA ILE A 324 -10.63 -6.16 0.51
C ILE A 324 -12.12 -5.86 0.33
N LYS A 325 -12.55 -5.62 -0.91
CA LYS A 325 -13.96 -5.30 -1.26
C LYS A 325 -14.35 -5.94 -2.59
N GLN A 326 -15.66 -6.08 -2.82
CA GLN A 326 -16.14 -6.60 -4.10
C GLN A 326 -15.89 -5.58 -5.22
N LYS A 327 -15.08 -5.96 -6.22
CA LYS A 327 -14.86 -5.24 -7.48
C LYS A 327 -15.28 -6.16 -8.65
N PRO A 328 -15.66 -5.62 -9.83
CA PRO A 328 -15.76 -6.40 -11.04
C PRO A 328 -14.37 -6.90 -11.45
N TRP A 329 -14.25 -8.18 -11.82
CA TRP A 329 -12.97 -8.81 -12.19
C TRP A 329 -13.18 -9.80 -13.33
N VAL A 330 -12.21 -9.96 -14.23
CA VAL A 330 -12.32 -10.89 -15.36
C VAL A 330 -11.84 -12.27 -14.92
N VAL A 331 -12.67 -13.29 -15.11
CA VAL A 331 -12.36 -14.70 -14.85
C VAL A 331 -12.93 -15.53 -15.99
N ASP A 332 -12.10 -16.34 -16.64
CA ASP A 332 -12.46 -17.16 -17.82
C ASP A 332 -13.07 -16.35 -18.99
N GLY A 333 -12.72 -15.07 -19.09
CA GLY A 333 -13.27 -14.12 -20.08
C GLY A 333 -14.57 -13.41 -19.66
N GLU A 334 -15.20 -13.81 -18.55
CA GLU A 334 -16.40 -13.17 -18.02
C GLU A 334 -16.09 -12.18 -16.88
N VAL A 335 -16.83 -11.07 -16.83
CA VAL A 335 -16.76 -10.14 -15.69
C VAL A 335 -17.63 -10.67 -14.55
N ARG A 336 -17.00 -11.05 -13.44
CA ARG A 336 -17.64 -11.64 -12.26
C ARG A 336 -17.28 -10.84 -10.99
N PRO A 337 -18.14 -10.77 -9.96
CA PRO A 337 -17.82 -10.08 -8.72
C PRO A 337 -16.78 -10.88 -7.91
N ARG A 338 -15.67 -10.25 -7.57
CA ARG A 338 -14.56 -10.84 -6.80
C ARG A 338 -14.16 -9.94 -5.63
N PHE A 339 -13.69 -10.54 -4.53
CA PHE A 339 -13.09 -9.81 -3.42
C PHE A 339 -11.67 -9.40 -3.81
N VAL A 340 -11.53 -8.21 -4.37
CA VAL A 340 -10.24 -7.67 -4.82
C VAL A 340 -9.64 -6.80 -3.72
N THR A 341 -8.33 -6.89 -3.56
CA THR A 341 -7.53 -5.96 -2.74
C THR A 341 -6.36 -5.47 -3.55
N THR A 342 -5.92 -4.24 -3.31
CA THR A 342 -4.62 -3.79 -3.77
C THR A 342 -3.59 -4.08 -2.67
N VAL A 343 -2.44 -4.64 -3.04
CA VAL A 343 -1.26 -4.75 -2.18
C VAL A 343 -0.25 -3.72 -2.67
N GLY A 344 0.16 -2.81 -1.79
CA GLY A 344 1.30 -1.92 -2.04
C GLY A 344 2.52 -2.43 -1.27
N ALA A 345 3.72 -2.08 -1.72
CA ALA A 345 4.92 -2.20 -0.92
C ALA A 345 5.91 -1.08 -1.25
N SER A 346 6.61 -0.58 -0.24
CA SER A 346 7.72 0.38 -0.39
C SER A 346 9.03 -0.26 0.03
N PHE A 347 10.11 0.05 -0.68
CA PHE A 347 11.44 -0.52 -0.48
C PHE A 347 12.54 0.54 -0.50
N ASP A 348 13.66 0.25 0.16
CA ASP A 348 14.90 1.02 0.04
C ASP A 348 15.63 0.60 -1.25
N HIS A 349 15.63 1.49 -2.24
CA HIS A 349 16.18 1.18 -3.57
C HIS A 349 17.71 1.00 -3.58
N ARG A 350 18.40 1.24 -2.46
CA ARG A 350 19.83 0.89 -2.29
C ARG A 350 20.08 -0.61 -2.07
N VAL A 351 19.05 -1.35 -1.64
CA VAL A 351 19.13 -2.78 -1.28
C VAL A 351 18.22 -3.65 -2.14
N VAL A 352 17.06 -3.12 -2.53
CA VAL A 352 16.05 -3.84 -3.30
C VAL A 352 15.86 -3.14 -4.64
N ASP A 353 16.17 -3.82 -5.74
CA ASP A 353 15.90 -3.33 -7.09
C ASP A 353 14.47 -3.66 -7.56
N GLY A 354 14.11 -3.23 -8.78
CA GLY A 354 12.80 -3.46 -9.35
C GLY A 354 12.46 -4.93 -9.64
N ASP A 355 13.45 -5.80 -9.86
CA ASP A 355 13.24 -7.23 -10.10
C ASP A 355 12.94 -7.94 -8.77
N VAL A 356 13.75 -7.70 -7.73
CA VAL A 356 13.52 -8.22 -6.38
C VAL A 356 12.20 -7.71 -5.79
N ALA A 357 11.91 -6.41 -5.92
CA ALA A 357 10.66 -5.81 -5.44
C ALA A 357 9.43 -6.44 -6.13
N SER A 358 9.50 -6.64 -7.45
CA SER A 358 8.40 -7.23 -8.23
C SER A 358 8.22 -8.71 -7.90
N ARG A 359 9.31 -9.50 -7.78
CA ARG A 359 9.24 -10.92 -7.42
C ARG A 359 8.68 -11.13 -6.03
N PHE A 360 9.15 -10.37 -5.04
CA PHE A 360 8.62 -10.45 -3.68
C PHE A 360 7.13 -10.07 -3.62
N LEU A 361 6.71 -9.00 -4.29
CA LEU A 361 5.31 -8.58 -4.28
C LEU A 361 4.41 -9.58 -5.06
N ALA A 362 4.90 -10.17 -6.14
CA ALA A 362 4.22 -11.24 -6.87
C ALA A 362 4.12 -12.54 -6.05
N ASP A 363 5.16 -12.90 -5.30
CA ASP A 363 5.15 -14.01 -4.35
C ASP A 363 4.08 -13.79 -3.27
N VAL A 364 4.02 -12.60 -2.66
CA VAL A 364 2.99 -12.23 -1.67
C VAL A 364 1.60 -12.25 -2.29
N ALA A 365 1.42 -11.74 -3.52
CA ALA A 365 0.16 -11.77 -4.23
C ALA A 365 -0.33 -13.20 -4.51
N SER A 366 0.58 -14.10 -4.94
CA SER A 366 0.22 -15.48 -5.26
C SER A 366 -0.40 -16.24 -4.08
N ILE A 367 0.10 -16.00 -2.86
CA ILE A 367 -0.45 -16.56 -1.62
C ILE A 367 -1.82 -15.95 -1.26
N ILE A 368 -2.07 -14.69 -1.61
CA ILE A 368 -3.37 -14.03 -1.35
C ILE A 368 -4.43 -14.53 -2.34
N GLU A 369 -4.02 -14.83 -3.58
CA GLU A 369 -4.87 -15.36 -4.64
C GLU A 369 -5.15 -16.87 -4.51
N GLU A 370 -4.18 -17.64 -4.00
CA GLU A 370 -4.32 -19.06 -3.63
C GLU A 370 -3.64 -19.39 -2.29
N PRO A 371 -4.33 -19.20 -1.14
CA PRO A 371 -3.76 -19.45 0.19
C PRO A 371 -3.53 -20.94 0.47
N ALA A 372 -4.01 -21.86 -0.38
CA ALA A 372 -3.64 -23.27 -0.30
C ALA A 372 -2.13 -23.50 -0.52
N LEU A 373 -1.40 -22.57 -1.15
CA LEU A 373 0.05 -22.60 -1.30
C LEU A 373 0.84 -22.45 0.02
N LEU A 374 0.17 -22.16 1.14
CA LEU A 374 0.74 -22.18 2.50
C LEU A 374 0.69 -23.56 3.17
N LEU A 375 0.17 -24.58 2.49
CA LEU A 375 0.16 -25.97 2.95
C LEU A 375 1.41 -26.67 2.39
N GLU A 376 2.42 -26.86 3.26
CA GLU A 376 3.55 -27.79 3.03
C GLU A 376 3.13 -29.23 3.40
#